data_AF-A0A284VQP0-F1
#
_entry.id   AF-A0A284VQP0-F1
#
_cell.length_a   1.000
_cell.length_b   1.000
_cell.length_c   1.000
_cell.angle_alpha   90.00
_cell.angle_beta   90.00
_cell.angle_gamma   90.00
#
_symmetry.space_group_name_H-M   'P 1'
#
loop_
_entity.id
_entity.type
_entity.pdbx_description
1 polymer ?
#
loop_
_entity_poly.entity_id
_entity_poly.type
_entity_poly.pdbx_seq_one_letter_code
_entity_poly.pdbx_strand_id
1 'polypeptide(L)'
;MTTTIKVSDETKQRLDMIQAKITLARRKKVTLMELIDTMTQIALRHEDELLQIEKPQRAEKNPDAPIGRRGRGGAGKADDYVYEE
;
A
#
# COMPACT_ATOMS: atom_id res chain seq x y z
N MET A 1 -9.08 -16.62 -19.10
CA MET A 1 -8.50 -17.79 -18.40
C MET A 1 -9.09 -17.81 -16.99
N THR A 2 -9.39 -18.98 -16.43
CA THR A 2 -10.00 -19.10 -15.09
C THR A 2 -9.08 -19.90 -14.18
N THR A 3 -9.06 -19.54 -12.90
CA THR A 3 -8.24 -20.19 -11.87
C THR A 3 -9.14 -20.53 -10.68
N THR A 4 -8.89 -21.68 -10.05
CA THR A 4 -9.60 -22.09 -8.83
C THR A 4 -8.71 -21.87 -7.62
N ILE A 5 -9.25 -21.20 -6.59
CA ILE A 5 -8.58 -20.97 -5.31
C ILE A 5 -9.36 -21.64 -4.19
N LYS A 6 -8.64 -22.21 -3.22
CA LYS A 6 -9.24 -22.72 -1.99
C LYS A 6 -9.33 -21.57 -0.98
N VAL A 7 -10.51 -21.42 -0.39
CA VAL A 7 -10.78 -20.44 0.67
C VAL A 7 -11.59 -21.14 1.77
N SER A 8 -11.58 -20.60 2.99
CA SER A 8 -12.48 -21.09 4.03
C SER A 8 -13.93 -20.70 3.71
N ASP A 9 -14.88 -21.45 4.29
CA ASP A 9 -16.30 -21.15 4.15
C ASP A 9 -16.65 -19.75 4.68
N GLU A 10 -15.99 -19.33 5.77
CA GLU A 10 -16.14 -18.00 6.33
C GLU A 10 -15.68 -16.91 5.34
N THR A 11 -14.54 -17.11 4.67
CA THR A 11 -14.06 -16.18 3.64
C THR A 11 -15.03 -16.10 2.47
N LYS A 12 -15.59 -17.23 2.03
CA LYS A 12 -16.61 -17.25 0.97
C LYS A 12 -17.84 -16.41 1.37
N GLN A 13 -18.34 -16.59 2.58
CA GLN A 13 -19.48 -15.82 3.10
C GLN A 13 -19.18 -14.32 3.16
N ARG A 14 -17.96 -13.93 3.56
CA ARG A 14 -17.52 -12.53 3.57
C ARG A 14 -17.46 -11.95 2.14
N LEU A 15 -16.96 -12.72 1.16
CA LEU A 15 -16.94 -12.30 -0.25
C LEU A 15 -18.35 -12.09 -0.79
N ASP A 16 -19.29 -13.00 -0.51
CA ASP A 16 -20.70 -12.87 -0.90
C ASP A 16 -21.34 -11.60 -0.31
N MET A 17 -21.07 -11.31 0.97
CA MET A 17 -21.55 -10.09 1.62
C MET A 17 -20.97 -8.83 0.98
N ILE A 18 -19.68 -8.81 0.65
CA ILE A 18 -19.04 -7.66 -0.03
C ILE A 18 -19.66 -7.46 -1.41
N GLN A 19 -19.84 -8.54 -2.18
CA GLN A 19 -20.46 -8.50 -3.50
C GLN A 19 -21.89 -7.92 -3.44
N ALA A 20 -22.67 -8.33 -2.43
CA ALA A 20 -24.01 -7.80 -2.19
C ALA A 20 -23.97 -6.29 -1.86
N LYS A 21 -23.09 -5.87 -0.94
CA LYS A 21 -22.94 -4.45 -0.56
C LYS A 21 -22.57 -3.57 -1.76
N ILE A 22 -21.64 -4.03 -2.60
CA ILE A 22 -21.23 -3.29 -3.80
C ILE A 22 -22.36 -3.25 -4.82
N THR A 23 -23.07 -4.35 -5.01
CA THR A 23 -24.21 -4.42 -5.93
C THR A 23 -25.30 -3.42 -5.53
N LEU A 24 -25.59 -3.31 -4.23
CA LEU A 24 -26.53 -2.33 -3.69
C LEU A 24 -26.02 -0.89 -3.88
N ALA A 25 -24.75 -0.63 -3.55
CA ALA A 25 -24.16 0.71 -3.65
C ALA A 25 -24.09 1.22 -5.10
N ARG A 26 -23.69 0.37 -6.04
CA ARG A 26 -23.52 0.72 -7.45
C ARG A 26 -24.77 0.52 -8.30
N ARG A 27 -25.84 -0.05 -7.73
CA ARG A 27 -27.07 -0.49 -8.43
C ARG A 27 -26.79 -1.33 -9.68
N LYS A 28 -25.65 -2.03 -9.70
CA LYS A 28 -25.17 -2.84 -10.82
C LYS A 28 -24.65 -4.15 -10.26
N LYS A 29 -25.09 -5.26 -10.85
CA LYS A 29 -24.59 -6.59 -10.49
C LYS A 29 -23.11 -6.67 -10.84
N VAL A 30 -22.29 -6.97 -9.83
CA VAL A 30 -20.86 -7.25 -9.98
C VAL A 30 -20.67 -8.75 -9.80
N THR A 31 -19.85 -9.37 -10.63
CA THR A 31 -19.50 -10.78 -10.52
C THR A 31 -18.40 -10.99 -9.46
N LEU A 32 -18.31 -12.20 -8.91
CA LEU A 32 -17.25 -12.53 -7.94
C LEU A 32 -15.85 -12.37 -8.56
N MET A 33 -15.71 -12.67 -9.86
CA MET A 33 -14.48 -12.46 -10.61
C MET A 33 -14.09 -10.96 -10.65
N GLU A 34 -15.00 -10.09 -11.08
CA GLU A 34 -14.74 -8.64 -11.11
C GLU A 34 -14.44 -8.07 -9.72
N LEU A 35 -15.08 -8.60 -8.67
CA LEU A 35 -14.80 -8.23 -7.29
C LEU A 35 -13.34 -8.58 -6.93
N ILE A 36 -12.94 -9.82 -7.15
CA ILE A 36 -11.59 -10.31 -6.83
C ILE A 36 -10.54 -9.55 -7.64
N ASP A 37 -10.78 -9.30 -8.92
CA ASP A 37 -9.87 -8.53 -9.77
C ASP A 37 -9.70 -7.10 -9.25
N THR A 38 -10.81 -6.44 -8.87
CA THR A 38 -10.78 -5.09 -8.30
C THR A 38 -10.05 -5.06 -6.96
N MET A 39 -10.35 -6.01 -6.07
CA MET A 39 -9.69 -6.12 -4.77
C MET A 39 -8.19 -6.37 -4.92
N THR A 40 -7.78 -7.21 -5.87
CA THR A 40 -6.37 -7.49 -6.16
C THR A 40 -5.67 -6.25 -6.72
N GLN A 41 -6.33 -5.49 -7.58
CA GLN A 41 -5.78 -4.25 -8.11
C GLN A 41 -5.61 -3.18 -7.02
N ILE A 42 -6.58 -3.04 -6.13
CA ILE A 42 -6.47 -2.15 -4.96
C ILE A 42 -5.35 -2.64 -4.05
N ALA A 43 -5.28 -3.95 -3.81
CA ALA A 43 -4.26 -4.56 -2.97
C ALA A 43 -2.85 -4.25 -3.48
N LEU A 44 -2.59 -4.41 -4.77
CA LEU A 44 -1.29 -4.08 -5.37
C LEU A 44 -0.95 -2.58 -5.30
N ARG A 45 -1.95 -1.68 -5.28
CA ARG A 45 -1.70 -0.24 -5.11
C ARG A 45 -1.34 0.14 -3.67
N HIS A 46 -1.77 -0.68 -2.71
CA HIS A 46 -1.52 -0.52 -1.28
C HIS A 46 -0.59 -1.64 -0.78
N GLU A 47 0.38 -2.05 -1.60
CA GLU A 47 1.30 -3.15 -1.32
C GLU A 47 1.99 -3.01 0.05
N ASP A 48 2.45 -1.79 0.38
CA ASP A 48 3.07 -1.50 1.67
C ASP A 48 2.15 -1.82 2.86
N GLU A 49 0.85 -1.50 2.75
CA GLU A 49 -0.16 -1.72 3.79
C GLU A 49 -0.53 -3.21 3.91
N LEU A 50 -0.45 -3.95 2.79
CA LEU A 50 -0.74 -5.38 2.72
C LEU A 50 0.40 -6.25 3.23
N LEU A 51 1.64 -5.87 2.90
CA LEU A 51 2.82 -6.55 3.39
C LEU A 51 3.16 -6.13 4.82
N GLN A 52 2.41 -5.19 5.42
CA GLN A 52 2.70 -4.58 6.72
C GLN A 52 4.17 -4.17 6.82
N ILE A 53 4.76 -3.74 5.70
CA ILE A 53 6.11 -3.19 5.71
C ILE A 53 5.93 -1.89 6.47
N GLU A 54 6.35 -1.90 7.74
CA GLU A 54 6.42 -0.70 8.56
C GLU A 54 7.08 0.37 7.70
N LYS A 55 6.30 1.35 7.24
CA LYS A 55 6.87 2.52 6.58
C LYS A 55 7.87 3.06 7.60
N PRO A 56 9.18 3.17 7.29
CA PRO A 56 10.07 3.90 8.16
C PRO A 56 9.40 5.26 8.36
N GLN A 57 9.10 5.57 9.62
CA GLN A 57 8.38 6.78 10.01
C GLN A 57 8.95 7.90 9.16
N ARG A 58 8.12 8.51 8.30
CA ARG A 58 8.50 9.79 7.70
C ARG A 58 8.78 10.66 8.90
N ALA A 59 10.07 10.90 9.17
CA ALA A 59 10.50 11.73 10.27
C ALA A 59 9.63 12.97 10.22
N GLU A 60 8.82 13.14 11.27
CA GLU A 60 8.06 14.36 11.48
C GLU A 60 9.07 15.47 11.27
N LYS A 61 8.85 16.25 10.20
CA LYS A 61 9.73 17.35 9.86
C LYS A 61 9.48 18.37 10.97
N ASN A 62 10.30 18.28 12.01
CA ASN A 62 10.23 19.08 13.21
C ASN A 62 10.15 20.54 12.75
N PRO A 63 9.03 21.27 12.97
CA PRO A 63 8.88 22.63 12.48
C PRO A 63 9.84 23.62 13.16
N ASP A 64 10.60 23.19 14.18
CA ASP A 64 11.62 23.96 14.90
C ASP A 64 13.05 23.80 14.35
N ALA A 65 13.23 23.41 13.09
CA ALA A 65 14.55 23.53 12.45
C ALA A 65 14.86 25.02 12.18
N PRO A 66 15.89 25.62 12.82
CA PRO A 66 16.20 27.03 12.60
C PRO A 66 16.65 27.24 11.17
N ILE A 67 15.89 28.09 10.47
CA ILE A 67 16.13 28.52 9.10
C ILE A 67 17.46 29.30 9.05
N GLY A 68 18.45 28.70 8.37
CA GLY A 68 19.40 29.43 7.54
C GLY A 68 20.54 30.17 8.24
N ARG A 69 21.61 29.45 8.60
CA ARG A 69 22.95 30.07 8.61
C ARG A 69 23.52 30.02 7.18
N ARG A 70 23.30 31.10 6.44
CA ARG A 70 23.94 31.34 5.14
C ARG A 70 25.47 31.24 5.26
N GLY A 71 26.04 30.28 4.53
CA GLY A 71 27.17 30.49 3.63
C GLY A 71 28.56 30.66 4.23
N ARG A 72 29.40 29.62 4.09
CA ARG A 72 30.70 29.70 3.39
C ARG A 72 31.41 28.35 3.44
N GLY A 73 31.84 27.91 2.26
CA GLY A 73 33.08 27.16 2.10
C GLY A 73 32.91 25.66 1.87
N GLY A 74 33.46 25.19 0.75
CA GLY A 74 33.94 23.83 0.61
C GLY A 74 33.15 22.95 -0.35
N ALA A 75 33.47 23.02 -1.63
CA ALA A 75 33.30 21.90 -2.53
C ALA A 75 34.12 20.70 -2.01
N GLY A 76 33.52 19.51 -1.89
CA GLY A 76 34.24 18.31 -1.48
C GLY A 76 33.35 17.08 -1.37
N LYS A 77 33.33 16.29 -2.45
CA LYS A 77 33.30 14.81 -2.55
C LYS A 77 32.39 14.03 -1.57
N ALA A 78 31.33 13.40 -2.09
CA ALA A 78 31.30 12.05 -2.64
C ALA A 78 30.99 11.01 -1.55
N ASP A 79 29.87 10.33 -1.75
CA ASP A 79 29.35 9.22 -0.95
C ASP A 79 30.41 8.12 -0.74
N ASP A 80 30.67 7.77 0.51
CA ASP A 80 31.21 6.45 0.86
C ASP A 80 30.14 5.71 1.67
N TYR A 81 29.50 4.75 1.00
CA TYR A 81 28.67 3.73 1.62
C TYR A 81 29.57 2.76 2.36
N VAL A 82 29.41 2.63 3.68
CA VAL A 82 29.98 1.51 4.44
C VAL A 82 28.87 0.45 4.59
N TYR A 83 29.03 -0.65 3.87
CA TYR A 83 28.39 -1.93 4.20
C TYR A 83 29.28 -2.63 5.23
N GLU A 84 28.75 -2.96 6.40
CA GLU A 84 29.37 -3.96 7.29
C GLU A 84 28.66 -5.30 7.08
N GLU A 85 29.46 -6.36 6.95
CA GLU A 85 29.04 -7.78 6.94
C GLU A 85 28.50 -8.24 8.30
#